data_AF-A0A7C6JJH7-F1
#
_entry.id   AF-A0A7C6JJH7-F1
#
_cell.length_a   1.000
_cell.length_b   1.000
_cell.length_c   1.000
_cell.angle_alpha   90.00
_cell.angle_beta   90.00
_cell.angle_gamma   90.00
#
_symmetry.space_group_name_H-M   'P 1'
#
loop_
_entity.id
_entity.type
_entity.pdbx_description
1 polymer ?
#
loop_
_entity_poly.entity_id
_entity_poly.type
_entity_poly.pdbx_seq_one_letter_code
_entity_poly.pdbx_strand_id
1 'polypeptide(L)'
;MSTMRLSGCSDQEAPINPTLVVSTSSLQFSKSGGEQTLTVKSSEELTIVDDAAWVHTTLGQGIKGSDNQLITMVHIAVDPNNEPEERNSKLTVKSGSLTEMVSIEQAHAEERFVHYQT
;
A
#
# COMPACT_ATOMS: atom_id res chain seq x y z
N MET A 1 48.18 -37.13 2.03
CA MET A 1 46.73 -36.92 2.24
C MET A 1 46.54 -35.45 2.63
N SER A 2 46.09 -34.62 1.69
CA SER A 2 45.92 -33.17 1.90
C SER A 2 44.53 -32.92 2.46
N THR A 3 44.45 -32.41 3.68
CA THR A 3 43.18 -32.09 4.36
C THR A 3 42.60 -30.79 3.81
N MET A 4 41.58 -30.92 2.97
CA MET A 4 40.71 -29.81 2.60
C MET A 4 39.91 -29.36 3.83
N ARG A 5 40.10 -28.12 4.26
CA ARG A 5 39.19 -27.45 5.20
C ARG A 5 38.07 -26.81 4.39
N LEU A 6 36.88 -27.42 4.38
CA LEU A 6 35.66 -26.70 4.02
C LEU A 6 35.28 -25.84 5.21
N SER A 7 35.64 -24.56 5.16
CA SER A 7 35.03 -23.55 6.03
C SER A 7 33.58 -23.41 5.59
N GLY A 8 32.69 -24.14 6.24
CA GLY A 8 31.25 -23.98 6.08
C GLY A 8 30.86 -22.56 6.47
N CYS A 9 30.33 -21.81 5.50
CA CYS A 9 29.63 -20.57 5.76
C CYS A 9 28.33 -20.95 6.49
N SER A 10 28.29 -20.81 7.82
CA SER A 10 27.00 -20.68 8.50
C SER A 10 26.60 -19.23 8.37
N ASP A 11 25.94 -18.90 7.26
CA ASP A 11 25.12 -17.70 7.18
C ASP A 11 24.03 -17.89 8.24
N GLN A 12 24.27 -17.34 9.43
CA GLN A 12 23.22 -17.17 10.44
C GLN A 12 22.27 -16.11 9.90
N GLU A 13 21.26 -16.55 9.15
CA GLU A 13 20.14 -15.71 8.81
C GLU A 13 19.46 -15.30 10.12
N ALA A 14 19.54 -14.01 10.47
CA ALA A 14 18.88 -13.49 11.66
C ALA A 14 17.37 -13.80 11.54
N PRO A 15 16.71 -14.20 12.63
CA PRO A 15 15.28 -14.51 12.58
C PRO A 15 14.50 -13.26 12.11
N ILE A 16 13.87 -13.38 10.95
CA ILE A 16 12.96 -12.39 10.39
C ILE A 16 11.66 -12.41 11.21
N ASN A 17 11.43 -11.36 12.00
CA ASN A 17 10.17 -11.18 12.71
C ASN A 17 9.09 -10.69 11.71
N PRO A 18 7.98 -11.42 11.52
CA PRO A 18 6.93 -11.01 10.60
C PRO A 18 6.43 -9.60 10.91
N THR A 19 6.38 -8.75 9.90
CA THR A 19 5.96 -7.34 10.05
C THR A 19 5.10 -6.95 8.85
N LEU A 20 4.04 -6.19 9.12
CA LEU A 20 3.26 -5.48 8.12
C LEU A 20 2.68 -4.22 8.78
N VAL A 21 3.09 -3.06 8.31
CA VAL A 21 2.63 -1.76 8.83
C VAL A 21 2.38 -0.84 7.64
N VAL A 22 1.15 -0.36 7.53
CA VAL A 22 0.72 0.65 6.55
C VAL A 22 0.84 2.05 7.14
N SER A 23 1.20 3.06 6.34
CA SER A 23 1.37 4.44 6.85
C SER A 23 0.05 5.10 7.26
N THR A 24 -1.08 4.62 6.75
CA THR A 24 -2.44 5.03 7.12
C THR A 24 -3.42 3.90 6.82
N SER A 25 -4.53 3.84 7.56
CA SER A 25 -5.64 2.89 7.32
C SER A 25 -6.74 3.47 6.44
N SER A 26 -6.67 4.75 6.07
CA SER A 26 -7.61 5.37 5.13
C SER A 26 -6.96 6.43 4.25
N LEU A 27 -7.49 6.56 3.03
CA LEU A 27 -7.13 7.59 2.06
C LEU A 27 -8.41 8.23 1.52
N GLN A 28 -8.44 9.56 1.49
CA GLN A 28 -9.58 10.33 1.02
C GLN A 28 -9.24 11.02 -0.29
N PHE A 29 -10.16 10.92 -1.26
CA PHE A 29 -10.03 11.52 -2.57
C PHE A 29 -11.23 12.44 -2.86
N SER A 30 -10.97 13.52 -3.59
CA SER A 30 -12.04 14.36 -4.14
C SER A 30 -12.79 13.62 -5.26
N LYS A 31 -13.92 14.19 -5.68
CA LYS A 31 -14.67 13.71 -6.86
C LYS A 31 -13.77 13.51 -8.09
N SER A 32 -12.81 14.41 -8.31
CA SER A 32 -11.90 14.35 -9.46
C SER A 32 -10.97 13.14 -9.45
N GLY A 33 -10.91 12.40 -8.33
CA GLY A 33 -9.93 11.35 -8.13
C GLY A 33 -8.54 11.94 -7.94
N GLY A 34 -7.52 11.22 -8.42
CA GLY A 34 -6.13 11.64 -8.35
C GLY A 34 -5.23 10.53 -7.82
N GLU A 35 -4.03 10.91 -7.42
CA GLU A 35 -2.99 9.98 -7.01
C GLU A 35 -2.54 10.26 -5.57
N GLN A 36 -2.34 9.18 -4.81
CA GLN A 36 -1.70 9.22 -3.50
C GLN A 36 -0.71 8.08 -3.36
N THR A 37 0.16 8.16 -2.35
CA THR A 37 1.11 7.10 -2.04
C THR A 37 0.89 6.59 -0.63
N LEU A 38 0.82 5.27 -0.51
CA LEU A 38 0.86 4.55 0.77
C LEU A 38 2.26 3.99 0.96
N THR A 39 2.89 4.26 2.10
CA THR A 39 4.16 3.61 2.45
C THR A 39 3.86 2.39 3.31
N VAL A 40 4.46 1.26 2.98
CA VAL A 40 4.26 0.01 3.71
C VAL A 40 5.61 -0.56 4.12
N LYS A 41 5.74 -0.85 5.42
CA LYS A 41 6.86 -1.59 5.98
C LYS A 41 6.47 -3.05 6.13
N SER A 42 7.26 -3.97 5.59
CA SER A 42 6.94 -5.40 5.60
C SER A 42 8.17 -6.30 5.75
N SER A 43 7.97 -7.52 6.24
CA SER A 43 9.03 -8.52 6.30
C SER A 43 9.24 -9.27 4.98
N GLU A 44 8.21 -9.29 4.12
CA GLU A 44 8.21 -9.96 2.82
C GLU A 44 7.65 -9.03 1.74
N GLU A 45 7.73 -9.45 0.48
CA GLU A 45 7.15 -8.72 -0.64
C GLU A 45 5.62 -8.60 -0.48
N LEU A 46 5.09 -7.49 -0.99
CA LEU A 46 3.67 -7.17 -0.82
C LEU A 46 2.83 -7.81 -1.91
N THR A 47 1.64 -8.25 -1.52
CA THR A 47 0.52 -8.46 -2.44
C THR A 47 -0.57 -7.45 -2.10
N ILE A 48 -1.05 -6.73 -3.11
CA ILE A 48 -2.18 -5.80 -2.99
C ILE A 48 -3.35 -6.38 -3.77
N VAL A 49 -4.53 -6.33 -3.16
CA VAL A 49 -5.79 -6.66 -3.80
C VAL A 49 -6.74 -5.49 -3.59
N ASP A 50 -7.14 -4.85 -4.68
CA ASP A 50 -8.28 -3.94 -4.73
C ASP A 50 -9.59 -4.70 -4.98
N ASP A 51 -10.70 -4.14 -4.50
CA ASP A 51 -12.05 -4.69 -4.68
C ASP A 51 -12.92 -3.85 -5.62
N ALA A 52 -12.33 -2.82 -6.27
CA ALA A 52 -13.06 -1.88 -7.10
C ALA A 52 -12.27 -1.47 -8.34
N ALA A 53 -12.91 -1.57 -9.51
CA ALA A 53 -12.30 -1.28 -10.80
C ALA A 53 -11.86 0.18 -11.03
N TRP A 54 -12.26 1.10 -10.15
CA TRP A 54 -11.90 2.52 -10.19
C TRP A 54 -10.69 2.88 -9.31
N VAL A 55 -10.12 1.88 -8.62
CA VAL A 55 -8.88 2.00 -7.85
C VAL A 55 -7.79 1.21 -8.57
N HIS A 56 -6.69 1.88 -8.90
CA HIS A 56 -5.56 1.28 -9.58
C HIS A 56 -4.34 1.34 -8.66
N THR A 57 -3.66 0.22 -8.46
CA THR A 57 -2.47 0.16 -7.60
C THR A 57 -1.24 -0.27 -8.37
N THR A 58 -0.12 0.40 -8.12
CA THR A 58 1.19 0.03 -8.66
C THR A 58 2.19 -0.09 -7.52
N LEU A 59 2.87 -1.23 -7.45
CA LEU A 59 3.91 -1.47 -6.46
C LEU A 59 5.25 -0.91 -6.95
N GLY A 60 5.87 -0.06 -6.13
CA GLY A 60 7.28 0.26 -6.26
C GLY A 60 8.18 -0.91 -5.85
N GLN A 61 9.48 -0.78 -6.10
CA GLN A 61 10.46 -1.74 -5.60
C GLN A 61 10.54 -1.67 -4.07
N GLY A 62 10.51 -2.82 -3.39
CA GLY A 62 10.78 -2.90 -1.96
C GLY A 62 12.25 -2.60 -1.67
N ILE A 63 12.51 -1.58 -0.85
CA ILE A 63 13.87 -1.20 -0.43
C ILE A 63 14.13 -1.82 0.93
N LYS A 64 15.17 -2.64 1.02
CA LYS A 64 15.57 -3.30 2.27
C LYS A 64 16.26 -2.31 3.21
N GLY A 65 15.66 -2.10 4.38
CA GLY A 65 16.20 -1.29 5.47
C GLY A 65 17.29 -2.01 6.28
N SER A 66 17.94 -1.28 7.17
CA SER A 66 19.00 -1.80 8.07
C SER A 66 18.48 -2.83 9.09
N ASP A 67 17.18 -2.85 9.34
CA ASP A 67 16.49 -3.81 10.21
C ASP A 67 15.99 -5.06 9.45
N ASN A 68 16.47 -5.26 8.21
CA ASN A 68 16.12 -6.38 7.34
C ASN A 68 14.64 -6.39 6.90
N GLN A 69 13.90 -5.29 7.10
CA GLN A 69 12.53 -5.10 6.63
C GLN A 69 12.52 -4.38 5.27
N LEU A 70 11.50 -4.64 4.47
CA LEU A 70 11.23 -3.92 3.23
C LEU A 70 10.40 -2.67 3.50
N ILE A 71 10.74 -1.58 2.82
CA ILE A 71 9.91 -0.40 2.68
C ILE A 71 9.48 -0.32 1.22
N THR A 72 8.17 -0.42 0.98
CA THR A 72 7.58 -0.42 -0.36
C THR A 72 6.60 0.75 -0.46
N MET A 73 6.75 1.56 -1.51
CA MET A 73 5.78 2.59 -1.87
C MET A 73 4.71 1.97 -2.76
N VAL A 74 3.45 2.11 -2.37
CA VAL A 74 2.29 1.71 -3.17
C VAL A 74 1.68 2.98 -3.74
N HIS A 75 1.76 3.14 -5.06
CA HIS A 75 1.11 4.22 -5.77
C HIS A 75 -0.35 3.84 -6.02
N ILE A 76 -1.27 4.73 -5.66
CA ILE A 76 -2.72 4.50 -5.72
C ILE A 76 -3.29 5.62 -6.57
N ALA A 77 -3.84 5.25 -7.74
CA ALA A 77 -4.57 6.14 -8.61
C ALA A 77 -6.07 5.83 -8.51
N VAL A 78 -6.87 6.86 -8.34
CA VAL A 78 -8.33 6.77 -8.20
C VAL A 78 -8.96 7.55 -9.35
N ASP A 79 -9.81 6.88 -10.12
CA ASP A 79 -10.55 7.49 -11.22
C ASP A 79 -11.56 8.53 -10.69
N PRO A 80 -12.00 9.50 -11.51
CA PRO A 80 -13.08 10.40 -11.13
C PRO A 80 -14.37 9.67 -10.75
N ASN A 81 -15.07 10.15 -9.73
CA ASN A 81 -16.41 9.69 -9.37
C ASN A 81 -17.45 10.55 -10.08
N ASN A 82 -18.10 10.03 -11.12
CA ASN A 82 -19.18 10.75 -11.82
C ASN A 82 -20.58 10.44 -11.28
N GLU A 83 -20.66 9.57 -10.26
CA GLU A 83 -21.92 9.20 -9.62
C GLU A 83 -22.39 10.31 -8.65
N PRO A 84 -23.71 10.38 -8.38
CA PRO A 84 -24.27 11.36 -7.45
C PRO A 84 -23.97 11.03 -5.98
N GLU A 85 -23.49 9.82 -5.69
CA GLU A 85 -23.20 9.35 -4.33
C GLU A 85 -21.70 9.18 -4.11
N GLU A 86 -21.28 9.34 -2.85
CA GLU A 86 -19.92 8.98 -2.45
C GLU A 86 -19.70 7.47 -2.63
N ARG A 87 -18.45 7.07 -2.87
CA ARG A 87 -18.10 5.67 -3.03
C ARG A 87 -16.91 5.30 -2.17
N ASN A 88 -16.92 4.05 -1.70
CA ASN A 88 -15.87 3.47 -0.90
C ASN A 88 -15.39 2.15 -1.52
N SER A 89 -14.13 1.83 -1.26
CA SER A 89 -13.46 0.60 -1.66
C SER A 89 -12.43 0.23 -0.59
N LYS A 90 -11.93 -0.99 -0.65
CA LYS A 90 -10.96 -1.52 0.29
C LYS A 90 -9.76 -2.11 -0.42
N LEU A 91 -8.58 -1.62 -0.06
CA LEU A 91 -7.32 -2.25 -0.40
C LEU A 91 -6.95 -3.26 0.68
N THR A 92 -6.74 -4.51 0.28
CA THR A 92 -6.19 -5.56 1.14
C THR A 92 -4.68 -5.66 0.89
N VAL A 93 -3.88 -5.32 1.90
CA VAL A 93 -2.42 -5.38 1.86
C VAL A 93 -1.96 -6.65 2.56
N LYS A 94 -1.12 -7.47 1.92
CA LYS A 94 -0.59 -8.72 2.49
C LYS A 94 0.93 -8.77 2.42
N SER A 95 1.52 -9.41 3.43
CA SER A 95 2.95 -9.78 3.49
C SER A 95 3.02 -11.12 4.22
N GLY A 96 3.37 -12.20 3.51
CA GLY A 96 3.28 -13.56 4.05
C GLY A 96 1.85 -13.87 4.55
N SER A 97 1.72 -14.22 5.83
CA SER A 97 0.42 -14.49 6.48
C SER A 97 -0.26 -13.26 7.08
N LEU A 98 0.40 -12.10 7.09
CA LEU A 98 -0.16 -10.86 7.66
C LEU A 98 -1.07 -10.18 6.66
N THR A 99 -2.10 -9.50 7.18
CA THR A 99 -3.07 -8.75 6.36
C THR A 99 -3.45 -7.45 7.06
N GLU A 100 -3.36 -6.36 6.31
CA GLU A 100 -3.83 -5.03 6.71
C GLU A 100 -4.86 -4.52 5.69
N MET A 101 -5.72 -3.61 6.13
CA MET A 101 -6.84 -3.10 5.33
C MET A 101 -6.77 -1.58 5.28
N VAL A 102 -6.83 -1.02 4.06
CA VAL A 102 -6.84 0.42 3.84
C VAL A 102 -8.14 0.80 3.12
N SER A 103 -8.93 1.67 3.75
CA SER A 103 -10.16 2.20 3.16
C SER A 103 -9.83 3.30 2.15
N ILE A 104 -10.45 3.24 0.98
CA ILE A 104 -10.45 4.32 -0.02
C ILE A 104 -11.82 4.97 0.00
N GLU A 105 -11.86 6.26 0.32
CA GLU A 105 -13.08 7.06 0.36
C GLU A 105 -13.01 8.12 -0.73
N GLN A 106 -14.05 8.20 -1.56
CA GLN A 106 -14.12 9.20 -2.61
C GLN A 106 -15.44 9.95 -2.58
N ALA A 107 -15.34 11.29 -2.47
CA ALA A 107 -16.48 12.18 -2.47
C ALA A 107 -17.25 12.14 -3.81
N HIS A 108 -18.52 12.52 -3.76
CA HIS A 108 -19.31 12.88 -4.94
C HIS A 108 -19.10 14.37 -5.26
N ALA A 109 -19.84 14.88 -6.26
CA ALA A 109 -19.84 16.30 -6.55
C ALA A 109 -20.33 17.12 -5.35
N GLU A 110 -19.45 17.94 -4.77
CA GLU A 110 -19.95 19.08 -4.00
C GLU A 110 -20.67 20.01 -4.98
N GLU A 111 -21.99 20.17 -4.81
CA GLU A 111 -22.71 21.27 -5.42
C GLU A 111 -22.12 22.57 -4.88
N ARG A 112 -21.32 23.27 -5.71
CA ARG A 112 -20.92 24.64 -5.42
C ARG A 112 -22.15 25.53 -5.49
N PHE A 113 -22.89 25.67 -4.38
CA PHE A 113 -23.91 26.70 -4.24
C PHE A 113 -23.23 28.07 -4.24
N VAL A 114 -23.09 28.66 -5.43
CA VAL A 114 -22.73 30.07 -5.56
C VAL A 114 -23.94 30.87 -5.09
N HIS A 115 -23.94 31.29 -3.82
CA HIS A 115 -24.85 32.35 -3.39
C HIS A 115 -24.45 33.64 -4.11
N TYR A 116 -25.10 33.94 -5.22
CA TYR A 116 -25.14 35.30 -5.75
C TYR A 116 -26.02 36.12 -4.80
N GLN A 117 -25.40 36.91 -3.93
CA GLN A 117 -26.11 38.00 -3.26
C GLN A 117 -26.27 39.13 -4.29
N THR A 118 -27.51 39.41 -4.69
CA THR A 118 -27.89 40.61 -5.45
C THR A 118 -28.00 41.83 -4.54
#